data_AF-A0AAW1NRT9-F1
#
_entry.id   AF-A0AAW1NRT9-F1
#
_cell.length_a   1.000
_cell.length_b   1.000
_cell.length_c   1.000
_cell.angle_alpha   90.00
_cell.angle_beta   90.00
_cell.angle_gamma   90.00
#
_symmetry.space_group_name_H-M   'P 1'
#
loop_
_entity.id
_entity.type
_entity.pdbx_description
1 polymer ?
#
loop_
_entity_poly.entity_id
_entity_poly.type
_entity_poly.pdbx_seq_one_letter_code
_entity_poly.pdbx_strand_id
1 'polypeptide(L)'
;MLEFLPKLQQLQVRTPPDAVYEWHGFLGFFQILGRLTALTRLSLEDVWAEDASGLDLAHLSTLSLLQQLNLEDVTLCDFDVPSTWSRLETLTLQDCEVEWPGNLSALASLTWLTLEIQAQIREPMDFLTQLKSLRTVALDRGVCGHVWDPSSLCAIVQAQLLIEETPDCHVELLA
;
A
#
# COMPACT_ATOMS: atom_id res chain seq x y z
N MET A 1 15.19 -16.16 -22.03
CA MET A 1 15.28 -15.48 -20.71
C MET A 1 13.93 -15.23 -20.03
N LEU A 2 12.77 -15.43 -20.69
CA LEU A 2 11.42 -15.19 -20.13
C LEU A 2 10.71 -16.46 -19.56
N GLU A 3 11.30 -17.65 -19.65
CA GLU A 3 10.63 -18.91 -19.27
C GLU A 3 10.58 -19.19 -17.76
N PHE A 4 11.38 -18.47 -16.95
CA PHE A 4 11.46 -18.67 -15.49
C PHE A 4 10.58 -17.73 -14.67
N LEU A 5 10.05 -16.67 -15.30
CA LEU A 5 9.26 -15.64 -14.63
C LEU A 5 7.94 -16.13 -13.99
N PRO A 6 7.17 -17.09 -14.55
CA PRO A 6 5.88 -17.47 -13.93
C PRO A 6 6.04 -18.28 -12.65
N LYS A 7 7.27 -18.62 -12.22
CA LYS A 7 7.55 -19.28 -10.92
C LYS A 7 8.08 -18.31 -9.87
N LEU A 8 8.26 -17.04 -10.23
CA LEU A 8 8.79 -16.04 -9.33
C LEU A 8 7.76 -15.75 -8.24
N GLN A 9 8.13 -15.99 -6.98
CA GLN A 9 7.26 -15.77 -5.83
C GLN A 9 7.48 -14.42 -5.18
N GLN A 10 8.64 -13.80 -5.41
CA GLN A 10 9.01 -12.53 -4.81
C GLN A 10 9.63 -11.63 -5.86
N LEU A 11 9.14 -10.40 -5.94
CA LEU A 11 9.70 -9.37 -6.81
C LEU A 11 9.85 -8.07 -6.02
N GLN A 12 11.03 -7.48 -6.12
CA GLN A 12 11.28 -6.10 -5.70
C GLN A 12 11.70 -5.31 -6.93
N VAL A 13 11.03 -4.18 -7.13
CA VAL A 13 11.32 -3.21 -8.19
C VAL A 13 11.64 -1.92 -7.49
N ARG A 14 12.78 -1.35 -7.81
CA ARG A 14 13.20 -0.06 -7.30
C ARG A 14 13.79 0.75 -8.44
N THR A 15 13.39 2.01 -8.59
CA THR A 15 14.19 2.89 -9.46
C THR A 15 15.44 3.33 -8.75
N PRO A 16 16.60 3.35 -9.43
CA PRO A 16 17.78 3.94 -8.83
C PRO A 16 17.52 5.43 -8.56
N PRO A 17 17.94 5.97 -7.40
CA PRO A 17 17.71 7.37 -7.02
C PRO A 17 18.35 8.39 -7.98
N ASP A 18 19.33 7.97 -8.77
CA ASP A 18 20.01 8.80 -9.78
C ASP A 18 19.38 8.70 -11.18
N ALA A 19 18.31 7.92 -11.31
CA ALA A 19 17.70 7.63 -12.59
C ALA A 19 16.52 8.57 -12.83
N VAL A 20 16.75 9.63 -13.61
CA VAL A 20 15.69 10.45 -14.21
C VAL A 20 15.02 9.66 -15.35
N TYR A 21 14.55 8.45 -15.04
CA TYR A 21 13.66 7.72 -15.93
C TYR A 21 12.26 8.01 -15.43
N GLU A 22 11.68 9.09 -15.97
CA GLU A 22 10.24 9.20 -16.09
C GLU A 22 9.75 7.86 -16.67
N TRP A 23 8.84 7.16 -15.99
CA TRP A 23 8.25 5.90 -16.48
C TRP A 23 7.33 6.16 -17.70
N HIS A 24 7.73 7.02 -18.64
CA HIS A 24 7.02 7.32 -19.87
C HIS A 24 6.83 6.04 -20.69
N GLY A 25 5.58 5.61 -20.80
CA GLY A 25 5.17 4.48 -21.66
C GLY A 25 5.18 3.11 -20.99
N PHE A 26 5.21 3.03 -19.66
CA PHE A 26 5.34 1.77 -18.94
C PHE A 26 4.01 1.05 -18.60
N LEU A 27 2.92 1.36 -19.30
CA LEU A 27 1.65 0.59 -19.23
C LEU A 27 1.90 -0.92 -19.46
N GLY A 28 2.89 -1.26 -20.29
CA GLY A 28 3.28 -2.64 -20.58
C GLY A 28 3.92 -3.38 -19.41
N PHE A 29 4.52 -2.71 -18.43
CA PHE A 29 5.17 -3.38 -17.32
C PHE A 29 4.22 -3.82 -16.24
N PHE A 30 3.25 -2.98 -15.86
CA PHE A 30 2.21 -3.40 -14.93
C PHE A 30 1.39 -4.55 -15.53
N GLN A 31 1.19 -4.56 -16.85
CA GLN A 31 0.65 -5.72 -17.57
C GLN A 31 1.54 -6.96 -17.48
N ILE A 32 2.88 -6.81 -17.58
CA ILE A 32 3.82 -7.92 -17.39
C ILE A 32 3.81 -8.42 -15.95
N LEU A 33 3.76 -7.51 -14.96
CA LEU A 33 3.63 -7.84 -13.55
C LEU A 33 2.39 -8.69 -13.28
N GLY A 34 1.25 -8.33 -13.87
CA GLY A 34 0.03 -9.12 -13.81
C GLY A 34 0.17 -10.56 -14.38
N ARG A 35 1.22 -10.86 -15.14
CA ARG A 35 1.48 -12.23 -15.63
C ARG A 35 2.29 -13.08 -14.65
N LEU A 36 2.84 -12.49 -13.60
CA LEU A 36 3.61 -13.18 -12.55
C LEU A 36 2.70 -13.77 -11.48
N THR A 37 1.73 -14.60 -11.91
CA THR A 37 0.64 -15.09 -11.04
C THR A 37 1.05 -15.97 -9.86
N ALA A 38 2.33 -16.40 -9.81
CA ALA A 38 2.91 -17.11 -8.68
C ALA A 38 3.45 -16.19 -7.57
N LEU A 39 3.40 -14.85 -7.76
CA LEU A 39 3.87 -13.89 -6.77
C LEU A 39 3.08 -14.00 -5.47
N THR A 40 3.82 -14.13 -4.38
CA THR A 40 3.32 -14.01 -3.01
C THR A 40 3.83 -12.73 -2.35
N ARG A 41 4.92 -12.12 -2.85
CA ARG A 41 5.46 -10.85 -2.36
C ARG A 41 5.81 -9.92 -3.50
N LEU A 42 5.32 -8.69 -3.44
CA LEU A 42 5.64 -7.62 -4.38
C LEU A 42 6.06 -6.38 -3.59
N SER A 43 7.20 -5.81 -3.93
CA SER A 43 7.65 -4.51 -3.44
C SER A 43 7.94 -3.61 -4.63
N LEU A 44 7.31 -2.44 -4.66
CA LEU A 44 7.58 -1.38 -5.61
C LEU A 44 8.02 -0.16 -4.80
N GLU A 45 9.20 0.35 -5.10
CA GLU A 45 9.83 1.48 -4.42
C GLU A 45 10.28 2.50 -5.48
N ASP A 46 10.06 3.78 -5.24
CA ASP A 46 10.48 4.88 -6.12
C ASP A 46 9.87 4.73 -7.54
N VAL A 47 8.55 4.53 -7.68
CA VAL A 47 7.88 4.33 -8.98
C VAL A 47 6.99 5.53 -9.31
N TRP A 48 7.58 6.54 -9.96
CA TRP A 48 6.91 7.80 -10.27
C TRP A 48 6.36 7.89 -11.70
N ALA A 49 5.18 8.51 -11.82
CA ALA A 49 4.62 8.96 -13.09
C ALA A 49 4.24 10.45 -12.98
N GLU A 50 4.69 11.28 -13.92
CA GLU A 50 4.37 12.72 -13.91
C GLU A 50 2.95 13.04 -14.39
N ASP A 51 2.30 12.08 -15.05
CA ASP A 51 0.93 12.18 -15.54
C ASP A 51 0.01 11.20 -14.78
N ALA A 52 -1.29 11.26 -15.06
CA ALA A 52 -2.28 10.36 -14.47
C ALA A 52 -2.17 8.90 -15.01
N SER A 53 -0.96 8.42 -15.31
CA SER A 53 -0.65 7.07 -15.80
C SER A 53 0.17 6.21 -14.83
N GLY A 54 0.25 6.63 -13.56
CA GLY A 54 0.69 5.81 -12.43
C GLY A 54 0.07 4.40 -12.33
N LEU A 55 0.43 3.68 -11.28
CA LEU A 55 -0.01 2.30 -11.10
C LEU A 55 -1.52 2.25 -10.75
N ASP A 56 -2.30 1.63 -11.62
CA ASP A 56 -3.65 1.15 -11.31
C ASP A 56 -3.56 -0.29 -10.78
N LEU A 57 -4.00 -0.49 -9.54
CA LEU A 57 -3.99 -1.79 -8.85
C LEU A 57 -4.82 -2.86 -9.57
N ALA A 58 -5.78 -2.48 -10.43
CA ALA A 58 -6.54 -3.41 -11.26
C ALA A 58 -5.62 -4.23 -12.18
N HIS A 59 -4.48 -3.68 -12.62
CA HIS A 59 -3.48 -4.42 -13.40
C HIS A 59 -2.84 -5.58 -12.62
N LEU A 60 -2.85 -5.51 -11.30
CA LEU A 60 -2.31 -6.51 -10.39
C LEU A 60 -3.39 -7.46 -9.84
N SER A 61 -4.64 -7.35 -10.31
CA SER A 61 -5.78 -8.18 -9.89
C SER A 61 -5.58 -9.68 -10.15
N THR A 62 -4.71 -10.06 -11.09
CA THR A 62 -4.36 -11.45 -11.39
C THR A 62 -3.44 -12.08 -10.34
N LEU A 63 -2.79 -11.28 -9.48
CA LEU A 63 -1.90 -11.72 -8.41
C LEU A 63 -2.67 -12.21 -7.18
N SER A 64 -3.56 -13.18 -7.37
CA SER A 64 -4.44 -13.73 -6.31
C SER A 64 -3.72 -14.49 -5.19
N LEU A 65 -2.42 -14.79 -5.37
CA LEU A 65 -1.58 -15.44 -4.38
C LEU A 65 -0.78 -14.44 -3.51
N LEU A 66 -0.94 -13.14 -3.75
CA LEU A 66 -0.19 -12.12 -3.05
C LEU A 66 -0.53 -12.14 -1.54
N GLN A 67 0.52 -12.22 -0.72
CA GLN A 67 0.48 -12.18 0.73
C GLN A 67 1.08 -10.90 1.27
N GLN A 68 2.05 -10.31 0.57
CA GLN A 68 2.70 -9.07 0.96
C GLN A 68 2.79 -8.11 -0.23
N LEU A 69 2.32 -6.88 -0.02
CA LEU A 69 2.44 -5.77 -0.96
C LEU A 69 3.07 -4.59 -0.24
N ASN A 70 4.21 -4.15 -0.73
CA ASN A 70 4.86 -2.92 -0.31
C ASN A 70 4.86 -1.93 -1.48
N LEU A 71 4.22 -0.78 -1.29
CA LEU A 71 4.29 0.36 -2.20
C LEU A 71 4.85 1.54 -1.41
N GLU A 72 6.03 1.98 -1.80
CA GLU A 72 6.74 3.08 -1.18
C GLU A 72 7.13 4.06 -2.28
N ASP A 73 6.72 5.32 -2.14
CA ASP A 73 7.01 6.37 -3.12
C ASP A 73 6.54 6.00 -4.54
N VAL A 74 5.26 5.62 -4.65
CA VAL A 74 4.63 5.16 -5.89
C VAL A 74 3.46 6.07 -6.26
N THR A 75 3.46 6.59 -7.49
CA THR A 75 2.29 7.31 -8.03
C THR A 75 1.19 6.32 -8.40
N LEU A 76 0.00 6.42 -7.80
CA LEU A 76 -1.16 5.58 -8.14
C LEU A 76 -2.23 6.41 -8.86
N CYS A 77 -2.81 5.88 -9.92
CA CYS A 77 -3.92 6.55 -10.61
C CYS A 77 -5.25 6.39 -9.88
N ASP A 78 -5.43 5.22 -9.27
CA ASP A 78 -6.62 4.83 -8.55
C ASP A 78 -6.22 3.76 -7.51
N PHE A 79 -6.88 3.79 -6.36
CA PHE A 79 -6.66 2.85 -5.28
C PHE A 79 -7.88 1.94 -5.11
N ASP A 80 -8.35 1.30 -6.17
CA ASP A 80 -9.38 0.26 -6.05
C ASP A 80 -8.72 -1.09 -5.76
N VAL A 81 -8.89 -1.58 -4.54
CA VAL A 81 -8.28 -2.84 -4.10
C VAL A 81 -8.96 -4.03 -4.77
N PRO A 82 -8.22 -4.85 -5.54
CA PRO A 82 -8.78 -6.02 -6.20
C PRO A 82 -9.40 -7.02 -5.21
N SER A 83 -10.64 -7.45 -5.47
CA SER A 83 -11.34 -8.50 -4.71
C SER A 83 -10.61 -9.85 -4.65
N THR A 84 -9.62 -10.05 -5.53
CA THR A 84 -8.81 -11.27 -5.61
C THR A 84 -7.73 -11.36 -4.53
N TRP A 85 -7.37 -10.25 -3.87
CA TRP A 85 -6.31 -10.18 -2.84
C TRP A 85 -6.75 -10.65 -1.44
N SER A 86 -7.66 -11.62 -1.40
CA SER A 86 -8.16 -12.23 -0.15
C SER A 86 -7.08 -12.88 0.73
N ARG A 87 -5.88 -13.12 0.18
CA ARG A 87 -4.71 -13.71 0.86
C ARG A 87 -3.69 -12.68 1.35
N LEU A 88 -3.90 -11.40 1.08
CA LEU A 88 -2.97 -10.36 1.49
C LEU A 88 -2.97 -10.24 3.01
N GLU A 89 -1.82 -10.45 3.61
CA GLU A 89 -1.58 -10.42 5.06
C GLU A 89 -0.92 -9.11 5.49
N THR A 90 -0.10 -8.53 4.61
CA THR A 90 0.65 -7.29 4.83
C THR A 90 0.46 -6.33 3.66
N LEU A 91 0.07 -5.10 3.97
CA LEU A 91 -0.03 -3.99 3.03
C LEU A 91 0.70 -2.78 3.61
N THR A 92 1.69 -2.28 2.88
CA THR A 92 2.39 -1.03 3.21
C THR A 92 2.18 -0.05 2.08
N LEU A 93 1.73 1.15 2.43
CA LEU A 93 1.53 2.28 1.52
C LEU A 93 2.15 3.52 2.17
N GLN A 94 3.33 3.88 1.70
CA GLN A 94 4.09 5.04 2.16
C GLN A 94 4.38 5.94 0.95
N ASP A 95 4.24 7.25 1.13
CA ASP A 95 4.47 8.28 0.12
C ASP A 95 3.82 8.00 -1.25
N CYS A 96 2.64 7.36 -1.24
CA CYS A 96 1.87 7.12 -2.46
C CYS A 96 1.00 8.36 -2.78
N GLU A 97 1.13 8.89 -3.99
CA GLU A 97 0.34 10.05 -4.41
C GLU A 97 -1.03 9.58 -4.95
N VAL A 98 -2.04 9.46 -4.07
CA VAL A 98 -3.41 9.06 -4.45
C VAL A 98 -4.46 9.57 -3.47
N GLU A 99 -5.68 9.84 -3.94
CA GLU A 99 -6.83 10.09 -3.07
C GLU A 99 -7.34 8.75 -2.52
N TRP A 100 -7.36 8.58 -1.18
CA TRP A 100 -7.80 7.32 -0.57
C TRP A 100 -9.31 7.09 -0.73
N PRO A 101 -9.74 5.97 -1.34
CA PRO A 101 -11.16 5.69 -1.57
C PRO A 101 -11.85 5.06 -0.35
N GLY A 102 -11.14 4.79 0.75
CA GLY A 102 -11.77 4.38 2.00
C GLY A 102 -12.39 2.98 1.98
N ASN A 103 -11.96 2.05 1.12
CA ASN A 103 -12.49 0.69 1.12
C ASN A 103 -11.39 -0.37 1.01
N LEU A 104 -11.23 -1.15 2.08
CA LEU A 104 -10.31 -2.29 2.15
C LEU A 104 -11.04 -3.62 2.41
N SER A 105 -12.37 -3.66 2.27
CA SER A 105 -13.20 -4.83 2.63
C SER A 105 -12.83 -6.13 1.93
N ALA A 106 -12.16 -6.05 0.77
CA ALA A 106 -11.63 -7.20 0.03
C ALA A 106 -10.47 -7.92 0.76
N LEU A 107 -9.74 -7.23 1.64
CA LEU A 107 -8.54 -7.73 2.30
C LEU A 107 -8.86 -8.50 3.59
N ALA A 108 -9.64 -9.57 3.47
CA ALA A 108 -10.14 -10.35 4.61
C ALA A 108 -9.05 -10.98 5.50
N SER A 109 -7.85 -11.23 4.94
CA SER A 109 -6.72 -11.83 5.66
C SER A 109 -5.70 -10.79 6.15
N LEU A 110 -5.95 -9.49 5.97
CA LEU A 110 -4.99 -8.46 6.31
C LEU A 110 -4.78 -8.42 7.82
N THR A 111 -3.53 -8.56 8.24
CA THR A 111 -3.14 -8.53 9.66
C THR A 111 -2.27 -7.33 9.98
N TRP A 112 -1.52 -6.82 9.00
CA TRP A 112 -0.63 -5.69 9.13
C TRP A 112 -0.92 -4.66 8.04
N LEU A 113 -1.13 -3.42 8.45
CA LEU A 113 -1.38 -2.29 7.55
C LEU A 113 -0.49 -1.11 7.96
N THR A 114 0.35 -0.65 7.05
CA THR A 114 1.15 0.57 7.23
C THR A 114 0.64 1.64 6.26
N LEU A 115 0.37 2.84 6.77
CA LEU A 115 -0.18 3.97 6.01
C LEU A 115 0.47 5.29 6.42
N GLU A 116 0.55 6.24 5.51
CA GLU A 116 1.00 7.61 5.79
C GLU A 116 -0.16 8.62 5.84
N ILE A 117 -0.19 9.48 6.87
CA ILE A 117 -1.33 10.37 7.21
C ILE A 117 -1.34 11.69 6.39
N GLN A 118 -0.43 11.90 5.43
CA GLN A 118 -0.29 13.19 4.73
C GLN A 118 -1.48 13.57 3.81
N ALA A 119 -1.58 12.92 2.65
CA ALA A 119 -2.48 13.31 1.57
C ALA A 119 -3.49 12.21 1.21
N GLN A 120 -3.18 10.97 1.56
CA GLN A 120 -3.96 9.82 1.14
C GLN A 120 -5.23 9.73 1.98
N ILE A 121 -5.12 9.63 3.31
CA ILE A 121 -6.23 9.23 4.16
C ILE A 121 -6.98 10.44 4.71
N ARG A 122 -8.23 10.61 4.26
CA ARG A 122 -9.18 11.52 4.89
C ARG A 122 -9.91 10.84 6.04
N GLU A 123 -10.02 11.53 7.16
CA GLU A 123 -10.93 11.13 8.22
C GLU A 123 -12.39 11.17 7.76
N PRO A 124 -13.26 10.27 8.29
CA PRO A 124 -12.98 9.23 9.30
C PRO A 124 -12.45 7.91 8.70
N MET A 125 -11.62 7.19 9.47
CA MET A 125 -11.02 5.90 9.08
C MET A 125 -11.92 4.68 9.35
N ASP A 126 -13.24 4.84 9.19
CA ASP A 126 -14.23 3.81 9.51
C ASP A 126 -14.04 2.52 8.70
N PHE A 127 -13.37 2.61 7.55
CA PHE A 127 -13.03 1.47 6.69
C PHE A 127 -12.17 0.42 7.38
N LEU A 128 -11.37 0.81 8.39
CA LEU A 128 -10.56 -0.13 9.16
C LEU A 128 -11.42 -1.10 9.97
N THR A 129 -12.66 -0.74 10.31
CA THR A 129 -13.61 -1.63 10.99
C THR A 129 -14.03 -2.82 10.12
N GLN A 130 -13.85 -2.73 8.80
CA GLN A 130 -14.14 -3.80 7.85
C GLN A 130 -13.06 -4.91 7.89
N LEU A 131 -11.85 -4.59 8.38
CA LEU A 131 -10.71 -5.49 8.42
C LEU A 131 -10.71 -6.34 9.69
N LYS A 132 -11.50 -7.42 9.67
CA LYS A 132 -11.74 -8.30 10.83
C LYS A 132 -10.49 -9.02 11.35
N SER A 133 -9.48 -9.20 10.50
CA SER A 133 -8.25 -9.92 10.83
C SER A 133 -7.10 -8.98 11.23
N LEU A 134 -7.34 -7.66 11.20
CA LEU A 134 -6.30 -6.66 11.41
C LEU A 134 -5.81 -6.71 12.85
N ARG A 135 -4.48 -6.83 13.00
CA ARG A 135 -3.80 -6.93 14.28
C ARG A 135 -2.88 -5.77 14.53
N THR A 136 -2.35 -5.16 13.49
CA THR A 136 -1.39 -4.07 13.60
C THR A 136 -1.72 -3.02 12.55
N VAL A 137 -1.82 -1.78 13.01
CA VAL A 137 -1.89 -0.61 12.13
C VAL A 137 -0.71 0.28 12.49
N ALA A 138 0.17 0.50 11.53
CA ALA A 138 1.25 1.46 11.63
C ALA A 138 0.82 2.72 10.86
N LEU A 139 0.81 3.86 11.54
CA LEU A 139 0.56 5.15 10.90
C LEU A 139 1.83 6.00 10.96
N ASP A 140 2.33 6.39 9.80
CA ASP A 140 3.42 7.34 9.66
C ASP A 140 2.86 8.76 9.49
N ARG A 141 3.41 9.69 10.26
CA ARG A 141 3.12 11.11 10.14
C ARG A 141 4.23 11.75 9.30
N GLY A 142 3.97 11.93 8.00
CA GLY A 142 4.79 12.84 7.19
C GLY A 142 4.74 14.29 7.68
N VAL A 143 5.27 15.23 6.88
CA VAL A 143 5.43 16.66 7.22
C VAL A 143 4.16 17.30 7.84
N CYS A 144 4.21 17.56 9.14
CA CYS A 144 3.05 17.80 9.99
C CYS A 144 2.23 19.06 9.60
N GLY A 145 0.92 18.89 9.44
CA GLY A 145 -0.04 20.00 9.28
C GLY A 145 -1.50 19.65 9.58
N HIS A 146 -1.88 18.37 9.48
CA HIS A 146 -3.23 17.92 9.80
C HIS A 146 -3.33 17.45 11.26
N VAL A 147 -4.26 18.03 12.02
CA VAL A 147 -4.64 17.52 13.34
C VAL A 147 -5.45 16.24 13.13
N TRP A 148 -4.94 15.13 13.65
CA TRP A 148 -5.56 13.80 13.60
C TRP A 148 -6.34 13.52 14.89
N ASP A 149 -7.55 13.00 14.80
CA ASP A 149 -8.37 12.53 15.92
C ASP A 149 -8.26 11.00 16.09
N PRO A 150 -7.51 10.52 17.11
CA PRO A 150 -7.36 9.09 17.38
C PRO A 150 -8.66 8.38 17.75
N SER A 151 -9.74 9.13 18.07
CA SER A 151 -11.06 8.58 18.37
C SER A 151 -11.63 7.73 17.23
N SER A 152 -11.26 8.02 15.97
CA SER A 152 -11.66 7.25 14.78
C SER A 152 -11.10 5.82 14.79
N LEU A 153 -10.00 5.56 15.51
CA LEU A 153 -9.40 4.24 15.64
C LEU A 153 -9.90 3.45 16.85
N CYS A 154 -10.66 4.07 17.76
CA CYS A 154 -11.29 3.37 18.89
C CYS A 154 -12.20 2.22 18.43
N ALA A 155 -12.64 2.20 17.18
CA ALA A 155 -13.44 1.10 16.62
C ALA A 155 -12.62 -0.17 16.33
N ILE A 156 -11.28 -0.08 16.32
CA ILE A 156 -10.36 -1.17 16.01
C ILE A 156 -9.61 -1.61 17.28
N VAL A 157 -10.34 -1.74 18.40
CA VAL A 157 -9.84 -2.08 19.76
C VAL A 157 -8.92 -3.32 19.81
N GLN A 158 -8.91 -4.14 18.75
CA GLN A 158 -8.10 -5.35 18.66
C GLN A 158 -6.75 -5.17 17.96
N ALA A 159 -6.54 -4.06 17.26
CA ALA A 159 -5.29 -3.79 16.57
C ALA A 159 -4.31 -3.05 17.49
N GLN A 160 -3.09 -3.54 17.57
CA GLN A 160 -1.94 -2.80 18.07
C GLN A 160 -1.72 -1.60 17.15
N LEU A 161 -1.99 -0.40 17.67
CA LEU A 161 -1.67 0.84 16.99
C LEU A 161 -0.20 1.17 17.23
N LEU A 162 0.58 1.20 16.16
CA LEU A 162 1.94 1.70 16.15
C LEU A 162 1.93 3.05 15.45
N ILE A 163 2.43 4.09 16.09
CA ILE A 163 2.61 5.39 15.45
C ILE A 163 4.12 5.57 15.34
N GLU A 164 4.64 5.50 14.13
CA GLU A 164 6.03 5.87 13.86
C GLU A 164 6.04 7.37 13.61
N GLU A 165 6.58 8.12 14.57
CA GLU A 165 6.80 9.55 14.40
C GLU A 165 8.23 9.77 13.92
N THR A 166 8.38 10.61 12.90
CA THR A 166 9.67 11.24 12.58
C THR A 166 10.24 11.90 13.85
N PRO A 167 11.58 12.00 14.00
CA PRO A 167 12.26 12.25 15.29
C PRO A 167 11.90 13.55 16.05
N ASP A 168 11.01 14.40 15.52
CA ASP A 168 10.54 15.64 16.13
C ASP A 168 9.16 15.55 16.84
N CYS A 169 8.50 14.39 16.86
CA CYS A 169 7.25 14.22 17.64
C CYS A 169 7.31 12.98 18.55
N HIS A 170 6.68 13.12 19.73
CA HIS A 170 6.71 12.16 20.84
C HIS A 170 5.67 11.03 20.71
N VAL A 171 6.16 9.79 20.63
CA VAL A 171 5.36 8.55 20.69
C VAL A 171 4.57 8.42 22.00
N GLU A 172 3.24 8.31 21.91
CA GLU A 172 2.39 7.74 22.97
C GLU A 172 1.79 6.41 22.50
N LEU A 173 2.10 5.34 23.22
CA LEU A 173 1.41 4.05 23.16
C LEU A 173 0.07 4.19 23.89
N LEU A 174 -1.05 4.16 23.16
CA LEU A 174 -2.36 3.97 23.78
C LEU A 174 -2.64 2.46 23.86
N ALA A 175 -2.42 1.91 25.06
CA ALA A 175 -2.82 0.57 25.47
C ALA A 175 -4.28 0.53 25.95
#